data_AF-A0A3B8ZCF5-F1
#
_entry.id   AF-A0A3B8ZCF5-F1
#
_cell.length_a   1.000
_cell.length_b   1.000
_cell.length_c   1.000
_cell.angle_alpha   90.00
_cell.angle_beta   90.00
_cell.angle_gamma   90.00
#
_symmetry.space_group_name_H-M   'P 1'
#
loop_
_entity.id
_entity.type
_entity.pdbx_description
1 polymer ?
#
loop_
_entity_poly.entity_id
_entity_poly.type
_entity_poly.pdbx_seq_one_letter_code
_entity_poly.pdbx_strand_id
1 'polypeptide(L)'
;QDFFGKPAFLTVSGQLEGEIYATALGRCYTFGPTFRAENSNTSRHLAEFWMIEPEAAFFELADNMALAERFITRLLRDVLDRCVEDMQFFQERIQPGLIDALQLVLNKPFAHLSYTEA
;
A
#
# COMPACT_ATOMS: atom_id res chain seq x y z
N GLN A 1 1.22 -23.70 -29.74
CA GLN A 1 1.32 -22.25 -29.94
C GLN A 1 0.89 -21.58 -28.64
N ASP A 2 1.64 -20.59 -28.16
CA ASP A 2 1.22 -19.79 -27.00
C ASP A 2 -0.03 -18.99 -27.34
N PHE A 3 -0.94 -18.79 -26.37
CA PHE A 3 -2.22 -18.12 -26.58
C PHE A 3 -2.07 -16.69 -27.14
N PHE A 4 -1.08 -15.94 -26.67
CA PHE A 4 -0.83 -14.57 -27.09
C PHE A 4 0.14 -14.44 -28.28
N GLY A 5 0.60 -15.56 -28.86
CA GLY A 5 1.61 -15.55 -29.92
C GLY A 5 2.99 -15.04 -29.49
N LYS A 6 3.19 -14.81 -28.19
CA LYS A 6 4.46 -14.41 -27.55
C LYS A 6 4.47 -14.84 -26.07
N PRO A 7 5.64 -14.88 -25.41
CA PRO A 7 5.72 -15.10 -23.98
C PRO A 7 4.90 -14.07 -23.20
N ALA A 8 4.13 -14.53 -22.22
CA ALA A 8 3.32 -13.71 -21.32
C ALA A 8 3.65 -14.09 -19.88
N PHE A 9 3.65 -13.08 -19.00
CA PHE A 9 4.06 -13.22 -17.60
C PHE A 9 3.04 -12.54 -16.69
N LEU A 10 2.99 -12.98 -15.44
CA LEU A 10 2.22 -12.32 -14.40
C LEU A 10 2.97 -11.06 -13.95
N THR A 11 2.25 -9.95 -13.81
CA THR A 11 2.89 -8.68 -13.49
C THR A 11 3.31 -8.60 -12.02
N VAL A 12 4.43 -7.93 -11.79
CA VAL A 12 4.92 -7.57 -10.45
C VAL A 12 4.37 -6.22 -9.98
N SER A 13 3.81 -5.40 -10.88
CA SER A 13 3.30 -4.05 -10.63
C SER A 13 2.51 -3.54 -11.84
N GLY A 14 1.45 -2.76 -11.62
CA GLY A 14 0.72 -2.05 -12.68
C GLY A 14 1.16 -0.61 -12.88
N GLN A 15 2.27 -0.19 -12.25
CA GLN A 15 2.71 1.20 -12.21
C GLN A 15 2.92 1.80 -13.60
N LEU A 16 3.58 1.09 -14.52
CA LEU A 16 3.88 1.62 -15.86
C LEU A 16 2.61 1.92 -16.66
N GLU A 17 1.63 1.03 -16.59
CA GLU A 17 0.31 1.28 -17.17
C GLU A 17 -0.41 2.43 -16.46
N GLY A 18 -0.27 2.52 -15.13
CA GLY A 18 -0.78 3.62 -14.31
C GLY A 18 -0.27 4.99 -14.74
N GLU A 19 1.03 5.13 -15.01
CA GLU A 19 1.64 6.38 -15.48
C GLU A 19 1.00 6.88 -16.78
N ILE A 20 0.77 5.97 -17.74
CA ILE A 20 0.08 6.29 -19.00
C ILE A 20 -1.32 6.86 -18.71
N TYR A 21 -2.10 6.20 -17.84
CA TYR A 21 -3.44 6.68 -17.49
C TYR A 21 -3.41 8.01 -16.74
N ALA A 22 -2.44 8.23 -15.84
CA ALA A 22 -2.30 9.47 -15.11
C ALA A 22 -2.06 10.67 -16.05
N THR A 23 -1.35 10.48 -17.17
CA THR A 23 -1.18 11.54 -18.18
C THR A 23 -2.51 12.00 -18.82
N ALA A 24 -3.52 11.12 -18.86
CA ALA A 24 -4.82 11.41 -19.48
C ALA A 24 -5.90 11.77 -18.46
N LEU A 25 -5.90 11.13 -17.28
CA LEU A 25 -6.94 11.26 -16.25
C LEU A 25 -6.52 12.15 -15.08
N GLY A 26 -5.25 12.55 -15.02
CA GLY A 26 -4.65 13.32 -13.94
C GLY A 26 -4.39 12.48 -12.69
N ARG A 27 -5.37 11.72 -12.19
CA ARG A 27 -5.21 10.85 -11.01
C ARG A 27 -5.90 9.51 -11.24
N CYS A 28 -5.18 8.42 -10.99
CA CYS A 28 -5.71 7.06 -11.03
C CYS A 28 -5.12 6.21 -9.91
N TYR A 29 -5.68 5.04 -9.68
CA TYR A 29 -5.07 4.04 -8.81
C TYR A 29 -5.38 2.65 -9.35
N THR A 30 -4.43 1.72 -9.19
CA THR A 30 -4.69 0.29 -9.37
C THR A 30 -5.10 -0.31 -8.02
N PHE A 31 -5.91 -1.37 -8.08
CA PHE A 31 -6.12 -2.27 -6.95
C PHE A 31 -6.30 -3.67 -7.54
N GLY A 32 -5.22 -4.45 -7.54
CA GLY A 32 -5.18 -5.72 -8.25
C GLY A 32 -4.14 -6.71 -7.69
N PRO A 33 -4.21 -7.98 -8.11
CA PRO A 33 -3.24 -8.99 -7.75
C PRO A 33 -1.91 -8.77 -8.49
N THR A 34 -0.82 -9.04 -7.80
CA THR A 34 0.55 -8.95 -8.29
C THR A 34 1.35 -10.14 -7.78
N PHE A 35 2.38 -10.52 -8.53
CA PHE A 35 3.01 -11.81 -8.37
C PHE A 35 4.53 -11.68 -8.25
N ARG A 36 5.14 -12.44 -7.34
CA ARG A 36 6.60 -12.56 -7.22
C ARG A 36 7.00 -14.03 -7.26
N ALA A 37 7.88 -14.37 -8.19
CA ALA A 37 8.37 -15.73 -8.42
C ALA A 37 9.67 -16.05 -7.65
N GLU A 38 10.05 -15.22 -6.68
CA GLU A 38 11.23 -15.45 -5.86
C GLU A 38 11.08 -16.71 -5.00
N ASN A 39 12.11 -17.56 -4.95
CA ASN A 39 12.11 -18.75 -4.09
C ASN A 39 12.39 -18.36 -2.64
N SER A 40 11.42 -17.69 -2.02
CA SER A 40 11.54 -17.09 -0.69
C SER A 40 10.44 -17.63 0.22
N ASN A 41 10.81 -18.52 1.14
CA ASN A 41 9.89 -19.09 2.12
C ASN A 41 10.09 -18.43 3.49
N THR A 42 9.41 -17.31 3.71
CA THR A 42 9.40 -16.61 5.01
C THR A 42 7.96 -16.33 5.43
N SER A 43 7.74 -16.04 6.71
CA SER A 43 6.42 -15.68 7.23
C SER A 43 5.85 -14.36 6.70
N ARG A 44 6.63 -13.60 5.91
CA ARG A 44 6.25 -12.28 5.38
C ARG A 44 6.24 -12.19 3.85
N HIS A 45 6.59 -13.26 3.14
CA HIS A 45 6.62 -13.27 1.67
C HIS A 45 5.47 -14.11 1.12
N LEU A 46 4.80 -13.57 0.10
CA LEU A 46 3.74 -14.23 -0.64
C LEU A 46 4.10 -14.20 -2.12
N ALA A 47 3.84 -15.30 -2.83
CA ALA A 47 4.01 -15.36 -4.28
C ALA A 47 2.92 -14.60 -5.04
N GLU A 48 1.75 -14.41 -4.40
CA GLU A 48 0.61 -13.63 -4.90
C GLU A 48 0.12 -12.73 -3.76
N PHE A 49 0.00 -11.44 -4.03
CA PHE A 49 -0.54 -10.46 -3.08
C PHE A 49 -1.15 -9.28 -3.83
N TRP A 50 -1.96 -8.50 -3.12
CA TRP A 50 -2.65 -7.35 -3.69
C TRP A 50 -1.85 -6.09 -3.47
N MET A 51 -1.70 -5.29 -4.54
CA MET A 51 -1.15 -3.95 -4.46
C MET A 51 -2.23 -2.92 -4.78
N ILE A 52 -2.13 -1.79 -4.08
CA ILE A 52 -2.87 -0.56 -4.37
C ILE A 52 -1.83 0.47 -4.78
N GLU A 53 -1.85 0.90 -6.04
CA GLU A 53 -0.81 1.75 -6.63
C GLU A 53 -1.47 3.04 -7.14
N PRO A 54 -1.49 4.13 -6.33
CA PRO A 54 -1.98 5.43 -6.79
C PRO A 54 -0.94 6.13 -7.67
N GLU A 55 -1.39 6.74 -8.75
CA GLU A 55 -0.57 7.55 -9.65
C GLU A 55 -1.25 8.91 -9.89
N ALA A 56 -0.47 9.99 -9.79
CA ALA A 56 -1.00 11.35 -9.84
C ALA A 56 -0.08 12.27 -10.65
N ALA A 57 -0.58 12.78 -11.77
CA ALA A 57 0.11 13.77 -12.58
C ALA A 57 0.38 15.05 -11.76
N PHE A 58 1.53 15.66 -12.04
CA PHE A 58 2.01 16.90 -11.41
C PHE A 58 2.34 16.79 -9.92
N PHE A 59 2.35 15.59 -9.33
CA PHE A 59 2.84 15.39 -7.97
C PHE A 59 4.35 15.33 -7.97
N GLU A 60 4.98 16.08 -7.07
CA GLU A 60 6.38 15.91 -6.73
C GLU A 60 6.51 14.98 -5.51
N LEU A 61 7.75 14.65 -5.12
CA LEU A 61 8.01 13.74 -4.00
C LEU A 61 7.32 14.18 -2.69
N ALA A 62 7.30 15.48 -2.41
CA ALA A 62 6.64 16.04 -1.23
C ALA A 62 5.11 15.80 -1.24
N ASP A 63 4.48 15.94 -2.41
CA ASP A 63 3.06 15.68 -2.58
C ASP A 63 2.74 14.19 -2.40
N ASN A 64 3.62 13.33 -2.93
CA ASN A 64 3.48 11.88 -2.80
C ASN A 64 3.64 11.40 -1.35
N MET A 65 4.63 11.93 -0.61
CA MET A 65 4.78 11.64 0.83
C MET A 65 3.53 12.08 1.61
N ALA A 66 3.04 13.29 1.35
CA ALA A 66 1.83 13.79 2.00
C ALA A 66 0.57 12.98 1.62
N LEU A 67 0.49 12.47 0.38
CA LEU A 67 -0.59 11.58 -0.04
C LEU A 67 -0.54 10.26 0.70
N ALA A 68 0.64 9.63 0.78
CA ALA A 68 0.83 8.36 1.48
C ALA A 68 0.45 8.47 2.96
N GLU A 69 0.91 9.52 3.65
CA GLU A 69 0.57 9.76 5.06
C GLU A 69 -0.95 9.96 5.24
N ARG A 70 -1.59 10.80 4.41
CA ARG A 70 -3.05 10.98 4.46
C ARG A 70 -3.81 9.70 4.16
N PHE A 71 -3.34 8.89 3.22
CA PHE A 71 -3.98 7.63 2.85
C PHE A 71 -3.95 6.63 4.00
N ILE A 72 -2.78 6.39 4.59
CA ILE A 72 -2.62 5.46 5.71
C ILE A 72 -3.42 5.94 6.93
N THR A 73 -3.26 7.22 7.32
CA THR A 73 -3.98 7.75 8.48
C THR A 73 -5.50 7.74 8.27
N ARG A 74 -5.98 7.95 7.04
CA ARG A 74 -7.41 7.83 6.73
C ARG A 74 -7.92 6.41 6.92
N LEU A 75 -7.22 5.41 6.39
CA LEU A 75 -7.60 4.00 6.55
C LEU A 75 -7.60 3.57 8.02
N LEU A 76 -6.58 3.96 8.78
CA LEU A 76 -6.48 3.63 10.20
C LEU A 76 -7.63 4.25 11.00
N ARG A 77 -8.02 5.50 10.72
CA ARG A 77 -9.22 6.11 11.34
C ARG A 77 -10.49 5.34 10.99
N ASP A 78 -10.70 5.04 9.70
CA ASP A 78 -11.89 4.32 9.27
C ASP A 78 -11.98 2.93 9.94
N VAL A 79 -10.86 2.21 10.10
CA VAL A 79 -10.82 0.91 10.80
C VAL A 79 -11.10 1.06 12.30
N LEU A 80 -10.48 2.02 12.98
CA LEU A 80 -10.71 2.23 14.42
C LEU A 80 -12.14 2.69 14.73
N ASP A 81 -12.74 3.49 13.85
CA ASP A 81 -14.09 4.03 14.04
C ASP A 81 -15.18 3.02 13.67
N ARG A 82 -14.95 2.20 12.63
CA ARG A 82 -16.00 1.35 12.03
C ARG A 82 -15.88 -0.14 12.37
N CYS A 83 -14.71 -0.60 12.81
CA CYS A 83 -14.44 -2.01 13.10
C CYS A 83 -14.09 -2.22 14.58
N VAL A 84 -14.77 -1.52 15.49
CA VAL A 84 -14.45 -1.48 16.93
C VAL A 84 -14.40 -2.88 17.55
N GLU A 85 -15.39 -3.73 17.25
CA GLU A 85 -15.47 -5.08 17.80
C GLU A 85 -14.28 -5.95 17.37
N ASP A 86 -13.94 -5.93 16.07
CA ASP A 86 -12.78 -6.66 15.53
C ASP A 86 -11.47 -6.14 16.13
N MET A 87 -11.33 -4.81 16.27
CA MET A 87 -10.13 -4.20 16.84
C MET A 87 -9.95 -4.54 18.33
N GLN A 88 -11.05 -4.61 19.09
CA GLN A 88 -11.02 -5.09 20.48
C GLN A 88 -10.60 -6.56 20.54
N PHE A 89 -11.14 -7.41 19.67
CA PHE A 89 -10.72 -8.81 19.57
C PHE A 89 -9.22 -8.93 19.27
N PHE A 90 -8.70 -8.19 18.28
CA PHE A 90 -7.28 -8.18 17.95
C PHE A 90 -6.42 -7.73 19.12
N GLN A 91 -6.84 -6.70 19.84
CA GLN A 91 -6.13 -6.22 21.03
C GLN A 91 -6.05 -7.29 22.13
N GLU A 92 -7.15 -8.00 22.39
CA GLU A 92 -7.19 -9.00 23.46
C GLU A 92 -6.45 -10.29 23.10
N ARG A 93 -6.51 -10.70 21.83
CA ARG A 93 -6.14 -12.07 21.42
C ARG A 93 -4.89 -12.17 20.56
N ILE A 94 -4.56 -11.12 19.80
CA ILE A 94 -3.48 -11.16 18.80
C ILE A 94 -2.32 -10.26 19.21
N GLN A 95 -2.60 -9.01 19.56
CA GLN A 95 -1.57 -8.03 19.92
C GLN A 95 -2.07 -7.06 21.00
N PRO A 96 -1.76 -7.31 22.29
CA PRO A 96 -2.02 -6.35 23.36
C PRO A 96 -1.38 -4.99 23.09
N GLY A 97 -2.14 -3.90 23.27
CA GLY A 97 -1.71 -2.54 22.99
C GLY A 97 -1.79 -2.12 21.51
N LEU A 98 -2.41 -2.93 20.63
CA LEU A 98 -2.57 -2.60 19.21
C LEU A 98 -3.31 -1.27 19.01
N ILE A 99 -4.42 -1.04 19.72
CA ILE A 99 -5.22 0.19 19.53
C ILE A 99 -4.39 1.42 19.92
N ASP A 100 -3.68 1.37 21.04
CA ASP A 100 -2.81 2.46 21.49
C ASP A 100 -1.68 2.74 20.48
N ALA A 101 -1.09 1.69 19.91
CA ALA A 101 -0.06 1.82 18.88
C ALA A 101 -0.61 2.48 17.60
N LEU A 102 -1.80 2.09 17.15
CA LEU A 102 -2.44 2.72 15.98
C LEU A 102 -2.86 4.16 16.25
N GLN A 103 -3.36 4.46 17.45
CA GLN A 103 -3.64 5.83 17.87
C GLN A 103 -2.37 6.68 17.93
N LEU A 104 -1.23 6.11 18.32
CA LEU A 104 0.05 6.81 18.30
C LEU A 104 0.45 7.21 16.87
N VAL A 105 0.27 6.31 15.90
CA VAL A 105 0.51 6.58 14.47
C VAL A 105 -0.40 7.69 13.96
N LEU A 106 -1.67 7.72 14.39
CA LEU A 106 -2.63 8.76 13.99
C LEU A 106 -2.35 10.14 14.58
N ASN A 107 -1.72 10.18 15.75
CA ASN A 107 -1.51 11.40 16.53
C ASN A 107 -0.12 12.01 16.36
N LYS A 108 0.78 11.35 15.63
CA LYS A 108 2.13 11.83 15.36
C LYS A 108 2.35 12.00 13.85
N PRO A 109 2.84 13.16 13.39
CA PRO A 109 3.21 13.34 12.00
C PRO A 109 4.37 12.40 11.64
N PHE A 110 4.40 11.95 10.38
CA PHE A 110 5.45 11.06 9.91
C PHE A 110 6.77 11.84 9.78
N ALA A 111 7.86 11.25 10.26
CA ALA A 111 9.17 11.85 10.11
C ALA A 111 9.65 11.70 8.66
N HIS A 112 10.10 12.80 8.06
CA HIS A 112 10.77 12.79 6.77
C HIS A 112 12.27 12.91 6.99
N LEU A 113 13.02 11.88 6.58
CA LEU A 113 14.47 11.80 6.70
C LEU A 113 15.04 11.49 5.32
N SER A 114 16.14 12.14 4.96
CA SER A 114 16.88 11.73 3.77
C SER A 114 17.55 10.37 4.01
N TYR A 115 17.85 9.65 2.92
CA TYR A 115 18.58 8.39 3.01
C TYR A 115 19.93 8.53 3.73
N THR A 116 20.62 9.67 3.58
CA THR A 116 21.93 9.92 4.19
C THR A 116 21.86 10.13 5.70
N GLU A 117 20.72 10.60 6.21
CA GLU A 117 20.52 10.88 7.63
C GLU A 117 20.00 9.67 8.43
N ALA A 118 19.43 8.67 7.75
CA ALA A 118 18.86 7.46 8.35
C ALA A 118 19.94 6.45 8.77
#